data_AF-A0A9N8VYD9-F1
#
_entry.id   AF-A0A9N8VYD9-F1
#
_cell.length_a   1.000
_cell.length_b   1.000
_cell.length_c   1.000
_cell.angle_alpha   90.00
_cell.angle_beta   90.00
_cell.angle_gamma   90.00
#
_symmetry.space_group_name_H-M   'P 1'
#
loop_
_entity.id
_entity.type
_entity.pdbx_description
1 polymer ?
#
loop_
_entity_poly.entity_id
_entity_poly.type
_entity_poly.pdbx_seq_one_letter_code
_entity_poly.pdbx_strand_id
1 'polypeptide(L)'
;MSRRVKREQRETGADDCTKELIVRLSTQYPGDIGVFAVLILNYVKLNPGQAIFLGANEPHAYLFGDCVECMAASDNVVSTGLTPKFKDVPVLVRSR
;
A
#
# COMPACT_ATOMS: atom_id res chain seq x y z
N MET A 1 19.73 -14.38 -37.05
CA MET A 1 18.34 -14.86 -37.15
C MET A 1 17.58 -14.43 -35.90
N SER A 2 16.79 -13.37 -36.04
CA SER A 2 16.12 -12.67 -34.95
C SER A 2 14.84 -13.42 -34.55
N ARG A 3 14.72 -13.85 -33.29
CA ARG A 3 13.46 -14.32 -32.71
C ARG A 3 12.97 -13.27 -31.71
N ARG A 4 12.23 -12.27 -32.23
CA ARG A 4 11.32 -11.41 -31.45
C ARG A 4 10.21 -12.29 -30.90
N VAL A 5 10.42 -12.82 -29.69
CA VAL A 5 9.36 -13.51 -28.93
C VAL A 5 8.50 -12.43 -28.28
N LYS A 6 7.28 -12.29 -28.82
CA LYS A 6 6.07 -11.61 -28.35
C LYS A 6 6.16 -10.91 -26.98
N ARG A 7 6.30 -9.58 -27.03
CA ARG A 7 5.74 -8.64 -26.05
C ARG A 7 4.23 -8.61 -26.28
N GLU A 8 3.42 -9.40 -25.56
CA GLU A 8 1.95 -9.24 -25.65
C GLU A 8 1.13 -9.90 -24.52
N GLN A 9 1.74 -10.26 -23.38
CA GLN A 9 0.99 -10.83 -22.24
C GLN A 9 1.55 -10.38 -20.88
N ARG A 10 1.40 -9.10 -20.54
CA ARG A 10 1.56 -8.57 -19.18
C ARG A 10 0.79 -7.26 -19.09
N GLU A 11 -0.51 -7.29 -18.79
CA GLU A 11 -1.21 -6.06 -18.37
C GLU A 11 -2.55 -6.38 -17.65
N THR A 12 -3.35 -7.34 -18.13
CA THR A 12 -4.74 -7.50 -17.66
C THR A 12 -4.93 -8.01 -16.22
N GLY A 13 -4.04 -8.89 -15.71
CA GLY A 13 -4.25 -9.55 -14.41
C GLY A 13 -3.87 -8.71 -13.17
N ALA A 14 -3.00 -7.72 -13.32
CA ALA A 14 -2.61 -6.83 -12.22
C ALA A 14 -3.66 -5.74 -11.96
N ASP A 15 -4.32 -5.29 -13.03
CA ASP A 15 -5.35 -4.25 -12.97
C ASP A 15 -6.60 -4.75 -12.23
N ASP A 16 -7.01 -6.00 -12.46
CA ASP A 16 -8.21 -6.55 -11.81
C ASP A 16 -8.02 -6.71 -10.29
N CYS A 17 -6.86 -7.20 -9.85
CA CYS A 17 -6.52 -7.28 -8.42
C CYS A 17 -6.52 -5.89 -7.74
N THR A 18 -6.08 -4.86 -8.47
CA THR A 18 -6.08 -3.47 -7.98
C THR A 18 -7.49 -2.91 -7.88
N LYS A 19 -8.35 -3.16 -8.87
CA LYS A 19 -9.77 -2.74 -8.85
C LYS A 19 -10.53 -3.36 -7.69
N GLU A 20 -10.39 -4.67 -7.48
CA GLU A 20 -11.01 -5.37 -6.35
C GLU A 20 -10.56 -4.78 -5.01
N LEU A 21 -9.27 -4.46 -4.88
CA LEU A 21 -8.73 -3.85 -3.68
C LEU A 21 -9.31 -2.45 -3.43
N ILE A 22 -9.44 -1.62 -4.46
CA ILE A 22 -10.06 -0.30 -4.38
C ILE A 22 -11.52 -0.40 -3.91
N VAL A 23 -12.30 -1.31 -4.51
CA VAL A 23 -13.71 -1.54 -4.11
C VAL A 23 -13.79 -1.99 -2.64
N ARG A 24 -12.91 -2.90 -2.23
CA ARG A 24 -12.86 -3.37 -0.84
C ARG A 24 -12.53 -2.24 0.13
N LEU A 25 -11.49 -1.44 -0.16
CA LEU A 25 -11.10 -0.32 0.69
C LEU A 25 -12.16 0.78 0.71
N SER A 26 -12.80 1.08 -0.42
CA SER A 26 -13.91 2.04 -0.48
C SER A 26 -15.11 1.61 0.35
N THR A 27 -15.33 0.29 0.49
CA THR A 27 -16.41 -0.24 1.33
C THR A 27 -16.04 -0.14 2.81
N GLN A 28 -14.77 -0.37 3.17
CA GLN A 28 -14.27 -0.28 4.55
C GLN A 28 -14.11 1.18 5.03
N TYR A 29 -13.69 2.08 4.14
CA TYR A 29 -13.41 3.48 4.41
C TYR A 29 -14.17 4.38 3.42
N PRO A 30 -15.51 4.45 3.53
CA PRO A 30 -16.32 5.22 2.60
C PRO A 30 -15.98 6.71 2.67
N GLY A 31 -15.63 7.30 1.51
CA GLY A 31 -15.28 8.71 1.39
C GLY A 31 -13.85 9.06 1.82
N ASP A 32 -13.01 8.10 2.19
CA ASP A 32 -11.61 8.36 2.54
C ASP A 32 -10.73 8.47 1.30
N ILE A 33 -9.97 9.56 1.18
CA ILE A 33 -9.02 9.78 0.08
C ILE A 33 -7.88 8.74 0.06
N GLY A 34 -7.59 8.11 1.20
CA GLY A 34 -6.60 7.05 1.34
C GLY A 34 -6.90 5.81 0.49
N VAL A 35 -8.14 5.63 0.02
CA VAL A 35 -8.50 4.56 -0.91
C VAL A 35 -7.68 4.65 -2.21
N PHE A 36 -7.31 5.86 -2.64
CA PHE A 36 -6.48 6.07 -3.82
C PHE A 36 -4.99 5.79 -3.60
N ALA A 37 -4.55 5.54 -2.36
CA ALA A 37 -3.16 5.21 -2.06
C ALA A 37 -2.67 3.96 -2.81
N VAL A 38 -3.57 3.03 -3.13
CA VAL A 38 -3.27 1.81 -3.91
C VAL A 38 -2.75 2.14 -5.32
N LEU A 39 -3.11 3.30 -5.88
CA LEU A 39 -2.66 3.73 -7.20
C LEU A 39 -1.23 4.29 -7.19
N ILE A 40 -0.71 4.66 -6.01
CA ILE A 40 0.55 5.38 -5.84
C ILE A 40 1.58 4.51 -5.12
N LEU A 41 1.13 3.68 -4.16
CA LEU A 41 1.99 2.81 -3.35
C LEU A 41 2.04 1.40 -3.92
N ASN A 42 3.13 0.70 -3.62
CA ASN A 42 3.30 -0.69 -4.02
C ASN A 42 2.36 -1.61 -3.25
N TYR A 43 1.50 -2.34 -3.96
CA TYR A 43 0.70 -3.41 -3.35
C TYR A 43 1.52 -4.71 -3.26
N VAL A 44 1.99 -5.03 -2.05
CA VAL A 44 2.87 -6.18 -1.79
C VAL A 44 2.09 -7.29 -1.07
N LYS A 45 2.23 -8.53 -1.55
CA LYS A 45 1.73 -9.74 -0.87
C LYS A 45 2.92 -10.53 -0.35
N LEU A 46 2.98 -10.75 0.96
CA LEU A 46 4.01 -11.56 1.61
C LEU A 46 3.49 -12.98 1.83
N ASN A 47 4.28 -13.97 1.44
CA ASN A 47 4.05 -15.37 1.81
C ASN A 47 4.64 -15.66 3.20
N PRO A 48 4.17 -16.72 3.90
CA PRO A 48 4.74 -17.11 5.18
C PRO A 48 6.27 -17.25 5.13
N GLY A 49 6.95 -16.60 6.07
CA GLY A 49 8.42 -16.56 6.13
C GLY A 49 9.09 -15.44 5.31
N GLN A 50 8.33 -14.69 4.50
CA GLN A 50 8.82 -13.47 3.87
C GLN A 50 8.70 -12.27 4.82
N ALA A 51 9.60 -11.31 4.67
CA ALA A 51 9.64 -10.09 5.47
C ALA A 51 9.91 -8.88 4.57
N ILE A 52 9.51 -7.71 5.08
CA ILE A 52 9.83 -6.41 4.51
C ILE A 52 10.39 -5.53 5.63
N PHE A 53 11.34 -4.65 5.28
CA PHE A 53 11.81 -3.60 6.17
C PHE A 53 11.17 -2.28 5.75
N LEU A 54 10.67 -1.52 6.72
CA LEU A 54 10.03 -0.23 6.51
C LEU A 54 10.94 0.85 7.09
N GLY A 55 11.45 1.72 6.23
CA GLY A 55 12.30 2.83 6.63
C GLY A 55 11.51 3.94 7.34
N ALA A 56 12.23 4.81 8.04
CA ALA A 56 11.63 6.04 8.54
C ALA A 56 11.11 6.88 7.36
N ASN A 57 9.96 7.54 7.56
CA ASN A 57 9.30 8.38 6.55
C ASN A 57 8.81 7.64 5.28
N GLU A 58 8.69 6.31 5.29
CA GLU A 58 8.09 5.55 4.18
C GLU A 58 6.60 5.28 4.43
N PRO A 59 5.67 5.81 3.62
CA PRO A 59 4.25 5.54 3.76
C PRO A 59 3.93 4.06 3.52
N HIS A 60 3.29 3.42 4.50
CA HIS A 60 2.89 2.02 4.43
C HIS A 60 1.56 1.79 5.16
N ALA A 61 0.87 0.72 4.79
CA ALA A 61 -0.36 0.29 5.45
C ALA A 61 -0.48 -1.24 5.38
N TYR A 62 -0.74 -1.87 6.52
CA TYR A 62 -1.12 -3.28 6.57
C TYR A 62 -2.61 -3.40 6.25
N LEU A 63 -2.96 -4.23 5.26
CA LEU A 63 -4.33 -4.30 4.73
C LEU A 63 -5.09 -5.55 5.17
N PHE A 64 -4.42 -6.70 5.28
CA PHE A 64 -5.03 -7.98 5.64
C PHE A 64 -3.97 -9.05 5.96
N GLY A 65 -4.28 -9.95 6.89
CA GLY A 65 -3.47 -11.10 7.27
C GLY A 65 -2.84 -10.95 8.66
N ASP A 66 -2.14 -12.00 9.09
CA ASP A 66 -1.41 -12.05 10.35
C ASP A 66 0.09 -11.95 10.10
N CYS A 67 0.78 -11.09 10.84
CA CYS A 67 2.23 -10.91 10.76
C CYS A 67 2.84 -10.57 12.12
N VAL A 68 4.15 -10.81 12.25
CA VAL A 68 4.93 -10.32 13.38
C VAL A 68 5.58 -9.00 12.98
N GLU A 69 5.37 -7.97 13.79
CA GLU A 69 5.98 -6.66 13.62
C GLU A 69 6.97 -6.40 14.76
N CYS A 70 8.14 -5.85 14.41
CA CYS A 70 9.16 -5.43 15.36
C CYS A 70 9.54 -3.98 15.04
N MET A 71 9.39 -3.09 16.02
CA MET A 71 9.63 -1.66 15.89
C MET A 71 10.62 -1.16 16.93
N ALA A 72 11.24 -0.01 16.66
CA ALA A 72 11.88 0.76 17.72
C ALA A 72 10.83 1.15 18.79
N ALA A 73 11.27 1.46 20.01
CA ALA A 73 10.37 1.93 21.07
C ALA A 73 9.85 3.35 20.78
N SER A 74 8.94 3.47 19.82
CA SER A 74 8.29 4.70 19.38
C SER A 74 6.90 4.38 18.86
N ASP A 75 5.95 5.27 19.16
CA ASP A 75 4.56 5.24 18.72
C ASP A 75 4.21 6.46 17.86
N ASN A 76 5.24 7.17 17.36
CA ASN A 76 5.06 8.32 16.48
C ASN A 76 4.55 7.86 15.11
N VAL A 77 3.27 8.13 14.84
CA VAL A 77 2.63 7.79 13.58
C VAL A 77 1.96 9.02 12.97
N VAL A 78 2.35 9.37 11.75
CA VAL A 78 1.65 10.37 10.94
C VAL A 78 0.64 9.65 10.05
N SER A 79 -0.64 9.83 10.35
CA SER A 79 -1.74 9.20 9.62
C SER A 79 -2.15 10.02 8.40
N THR A 80 -2.39 9.36 7.27
CA THR A 80 -2.56 10.03 5.96
C THR A 80 -3.84 9.62 5.23
N GLY A 81 -4.42 8.49 5.60
CA GLY A 81 -5.63 7.94 4.99
C GLY A 81 -5.99 6.58 5.59
N LEU A 82 -7.10 5.99 5.12
CA LEU A 82 -7.65 4.72 5.64
C LEU A 82 -7.87 4.76 7.15
N THR A 83 -8.32 5.89 7.66
CA THR A 83 -8.51 6.09 9.10
C THR A 83 -9.49 7.23 9.37
N PRO A 84 -10.36 7.09 10.39
CA PRO A 84 -11.20 8.18 10.85
C PRO A 84 -10.42 9.20 11.72
N LYS A 85 -9.17 8.90 12.10
CA LYS A 85 -8.33 9.77 12.94
C LYS A 85 -7.90 11.03 12.18
N PHE A 86 -7.42 12.02 12.94
CA PHE A 86 -6.85 13.24 12.39
C PHE A 86 -5.67 12.95 11.44
N LYS A 87 -5.62 13.68 10.32
CA LYS A 87 -4.63 13.51 9.25
C LYS A 87 -3.81 14.78 9.13
N ASP A 88 -2.56 14.74 9.59
CA ASP A 88 -1.65 15.89 9.50
C ASP A 88 -0.95 15.93 8.13
N VAL A 89 -1.70 16.42 7.13
CA VAL A 89 -1.22 16.51 5.74
C VAL A 89 0.03 17.41 5.61
N PRO A 90 0.09 18.59 6.26
CA PRO A 90 1.30 19.43 6.20
C PRO A 90 2.56 18.78 6.77
N VAL A 91 2.45 18.00 7.86
CA VAL A 91 3.59 17.24 8.39
C VAL A 91 3.98 16.15 7.39
N LEU A 92 3.03 15.37 6.88
CA LEU A 92 3.30 14.31 5.93
C LEU A 92 4.11 14.79 4.71
N VAL A 93 3.74 15.92 4.12
CA VAL A 93 4.38 16.44 2.91
C VAL A 93 5.78 17.01 3.19
N ARG A 94 6.07 17.41 4.44
CA ARG A 94 7.34 18.03 4.82
C ARG A 94 8.35 17.04 5.41
N SER A 95 7.89 15.92 5.97
CA SER A 95 8.74 14.85 6.47
C SER A 95 9.56 14.27 5.31
N ARG A 96 10.88 14.53 5.33
CA ARG A 96 11.87 13.92 4.44
C ARG A 96 12.77 13.02 5.28
#